data_AF-A0A917JRY1-F1
#
_entry.id   AF-A0A917JRY1-F1
#
_cell.length_a   1.000
_cell.length_b   1.000
_cell.length_c   1.000
_cell.angle_alpha   90.00
_cell.angle_beta   90.00
_cell.angle_gamma   90.00
#
_symmetry.space_group_name_H-M   'P 1'
#
loop_
_entity.id
_entity.type
_entity.pdbx_description
1 polymer ?
#
loop_
_entity_poly.entity_id
_entity_poly.type
_entity_poly.pdbx_seq_one_letter_code
_entity_poly.pdbx_strand_id
1 'polypeptide(L)'
;MSTFLIAVLIIVVLIFFWIIGVYNKLISLIEAINNNKRQIDIQLDRRFKVFQSLIESVKKYMDYEKTTLKDVVALRNKAEAAKEAGNEKERIAAEEGISRIASGLNVVFEQYPDLKASQNVIQLQEEIVNTENKLSYAKQAYNDSLERYNAKKKSFFESMVVSIFPSKLDKDFTYWSLPEDQIQAREDYTVKL
;
A
#
# COMPACT_ATOMS: atom_id res chain seq x y z
N MET A 1 25.84 27.60 42.99
CA MET A 1 25.89 28.01 41.57
C MET A 1 26.38 26.87 40.67
N SER A 2 27.55 26.27 40.94
CA SER A 2 28.11 25.17 40.14
C SER A 2 27.24 23.91 40.09
N THR A 3 26.69 23.46 41.23
CA THR A 3 25.80 22.28 41.30
C THR A 3 24.50 22.45 40.51
N PHE A 4 23.90 23.65 40.57
CA PHE A 4 22.73 24.00 39.77
C PHE A 4 23.02 23.98 38.27
N LEU A 5 24.15 24.57 37.84
CA LEU A 5 24.58 24.54 36.44
C LEU A 5 24.84 23.12 35.94
N ILE A 6 25.46 22.27 36.76
CA ILE A 6 25.68 20.85 36.43
C ILE A 6 24.34 20.11 36.29
N ALA A 7 23.38 20.34 37.20
CA ALA A 7 22.05 19.75 37.11
C ALA A 7 21.31 20.15 35.82
N VAL A 8 21.37 21.43 35.44
CA VAL A 8 20.80 21.92 34.18
C VAL A 8 21.47 21.27 32.98
N LEU A 9 22.81 21.15 32.97
CA LEU A 9 23.55 20.50 31.89
C LEU A 9 23.13 19.04 31.72
N ILE A 10 22.99 18.29 32.82
CA ILE A 10 22.55 16.90 32.80
C ILE A 10 21.15 16.78 32.17
N ILE A 11 20.21 17.64 32.57
CA ILE A 11 18.85 17.64 32.01
C ILE A 11 18.88 17.91 30.51
N VAL A 12 19.66 18.89 30.05
CA VAL A 12 19.80 19.21 28.63
C VAL A 12 20.35 18.01 27.84
N VAL A 13 21.37 17.34 28.37
CA VAL A 13 21.96 16.15 27.75
C VAL A 13 20.93 15.01 27.67
N LEU A 14 20.14 14.77 28.72
CA LEU A 14 19.08 13.76 28.71
C LEU A 14 18.01 14.05 27.67
N ILE A 15 17.54 15.30 27.59
CA ILE A 15 16.57 15.74 26.58
C ILE A 15 17.13 15.55 25.17
N PHE A 16 18.40 15.88 24.95
CA PHE A 16 19.06 15.72 23.66
C PHE A 16 19.08 14.25 23.19
N PHE A 17 19.51 13.33 24.06
CA PHE A 17 19.49 11.90 23.73
C PHE A 17 18.07 11.36 23.52
N TRP A 18 17.11 11.86 24.29
CA TRP A 18 15.71 11.49 24.14
C TRP A 18 15.14 11.90 22.77
N ILE A 19 15.42 13.14 22.31
CA ILE A 19 15.02 13.63 20.98
C ILE A 19 15.59 12.74 19.88
N ILE A 20 16.88 12.38 19.96
CA ILE A 20 17.52 11.48 18.97
C ILE A 20 16.82 10.12 18.94
N GLY A 21 16.49 9.56 20.10
CA GLY A 21 15.79 8.28 20.21
C GLY A 21 14.43 8.30 19.51
N VAL A 22 13.62 9.34 19.76
CA VAL A 22 12.32 9.52 19.13
C VAL A 22 12.46 9.73 17.61
N TYR A 23 13.38 10.60 17.19
CA TYR A 23 13.64 10.89 15.79
C TYR A 23 13.96 9.61 15.00
N ASN A 24 14.92 8.82 15.48
CA ASN A 24 15.31 7.57 14.83
C ASN A 24 14.18 6.54 14.81
N LYS A 25 13.36 6.48 15.88
CA LYS A 25 12.21 5.58 15.93
C LYS A 25 11.15 5.94 14.89
N LEU A 26 10.83 7.22 14.73
CA LEU A 26 9.87 7.70 13.74
C LEU A 26 10.39 7.48 12.30
N ILE A 27 11.67 7.75 12.05
CA ILE A 27 12.30 7.45 10.75
C ILE A 27 12.22 5.96 10.43
N SER A 28 12.47 5.08 11.41
CA SER A 28 12.34 3.63 11.23
C SER A 28 10.91 3.21 10.86
N LEU A 29 9.88 3.86 11.43
CA LEU A 29 8.49 3.59 11.07
C LEU A 29 8.15 4.07 9.66
N ILE A 30 8.64 5.26 9.27
CA ILE A 30 8.50 5.79 7.91
C ILE A 30 9.14 4.83 6.90
N GLU A 31 10.33 4.32 7.17
CA GLU A 31 11.00 3.39 6.26
C GLU A 31 10.28 2.03 6.19
N ALA A 32 9.68 1.56 7.29
CA ALA A 32 8.85 0.37 7.27
C ALA A 32 7.61 0.53 6.37
N ILE A 33 6.98 1.72 6.37
CA ILE A 33 5.88 2.05 5.46
C ILE A 33 6.36 2.00 4.01
N ASN A 34 7.47 2.65 3.70
CA ASN A 34 8.03 2.65 2.34
C ASN A 34 8.38 1.23 1.87
N ASN A 35 8.94 0.41 2.75
CA ASN A 35 9.24 -0.98 2.44
C ASN A 35 7.97 -1.81 2.16
N ASN A 36 6.92 -1.64 2.96
CA ASN A 36 5.65 -2.31 2.72
C ASN A 36 4.98 -1.84 1.42
N LYS A 37 5.10 -0.54 1.08
CA LYS A 37 4.64 0.00 -0.21
C LYS A 37 5.37 -0.66 -1.38
N ARG A 38 6.70 -0.85 -1.29
CA ARG A 38 7.48 -1.58 -2.31
C ARG A 38 7.02 -3.04 -2.45
N GLN A 39 6.63 -3.69 -1.36
CA GLN A 39 6.10 -5.06 -1.43
C GLN A 39 4.77 -5.12 -2.20
N ILE A 40 3.90 -4.12 -2.02
CA ILE A 40 2.68 -3.96 -2.84
C ILE A 40 3.06 -3.82 -4.31
N ASP A 41 3.98 -2.90 -4.64
CA ASP A 41 4.42 -2.65 -6.02
C ASP A 41 4.91 -3.95 -6.70
N ILE A 42 5.70 -4.77 -6.00
CA ILE A 42 6.17 -6.06 -6.51
C ILE A 42 5.00 -7.00 -6.83
N GLN A 43 3.97 -7.07 -5.98
CA GLN A 43 2.82 -7.94 -6.25
C GLN A 43 1.95 -7.40 -7.39
N LEU A 44 1.79 -6.07 -7.52
CA LEU A 44 1.08 -5.46 -8.65
C LEU A 44 1.76 -5.76 -9.98
N ASP A 45 3.09 -5.64 -10.02
CA ASP A 45 3.90 -5.96 -11.21
C ASP A 45 3.82 -7.45 -11.55
N ARG A 46 3.88 -8.33 -10.53
CA ARG A 46 3.73 -9.77 -10.73
C ARG A 46 2.37 -10.10 -11.30
N ARG A 47 1.31 -9.57 -10.69
CA ARG A 47 -0.07 -9.75 -11.16
C ARG A 47 -0.19 -9.35 -12.64
N PHE A 48 0.33 -8.18 -13.01
CA PHE A 48 0.25 -7.71 -14.38
C PHE A 48 0.97 -8.65 -15.36
N LYS A 49 2.15 -9.17 -15.01
CA LYS A 49 2.86 -10.17 -15.82
C LYS A 49 2.05 -11.46 -16.01
N VAL A 50 1.38 -11.94 -14.96
CA VAL A 50 0.50 -13.12 -15.06
C VAL A 50 -0.69 -12.83 -15.98
N PHE A 51 -1.30 -11.66 -15.86
CA PHE A 51 -2.36 -11.23 -16.79
C PHE A 51 -1.88 -11.13 -18.24
N GLN A 52 -0.64 -10.65 -18.48
CA GLN A 52 -0.06 -10.64 -19.83
C GLN A 52 0.07 -12.06 -20.40
N SER A 53 0.61 -12.99 -19.62
CA SER A 53 0.71 -14.41 -20.02
C SER A 53 -0.67 -15.03 -20.27
N LEU A 54 -1.68 -14.64 -19.49
CA LEU A 54 -3.06 -15.07 -19.69
C LEU A 54 -3.62 -14.53 -21.01
N ILE A 55 -3.42 -13.24 -21.29
CA ILE A 55 -3.83 -12.61 -22.55
C ILE A 55 -3.23 -13.34 -23.75
N GLU A 56 -1.94 -13.67 -23.71
CA GLU A 56 -1.26 -14.40 -24.78
C GLU A 56 -1.81 -15.81 -24.98
N SER A 57 -2.14 -16.49 -23.88
CA SER A 57 -2.72 -17.84 -23.92
C SER A 57 -4.13 -17.83 -24.49
N VAL A 58 -4.95 -16.86 -24.09
CA VAL A 58 -6.36 -16.73 -24.48
C VAL A 58 -6.53 -16.22 -25.92
N LYS A 59 -5.61 -15.38 -26.41
CA LYS A 59 -5.58 -14.88 -27.80
C LYS A 59 -5.64 -15.98 -28.86
N LYS A 60 -5.22 -17.21 -28.54
CA LYS A 60 -5.25 -18.36 -29.46
C LYS A 60 -6.63 -19.02 -29.58
N TYR A 61 -7.48 -18.87 -28.57
CA TYR A 61 -8.79 -19.54 -28.47
C TYR A 61 -9.95 -18.59 -28.68
N MET A 62 -9.69 -17.29 -28.54
CA MET A 62 -10.68 -16.27 -28.71
C MET A 62 -10.28 -15.40 -29.88
N ASP A 63 -11.08 -15.46 -30.94
CA ASP A 63 -11.11 -14.43 -31.97
C ASP A 63 -11.53 -13.12 -31.30
N TYR A 64 -10.56 -12.45 -30.68
CA TYR A 64 -10.68 -11.11 -30.12
C TYR A 64 -11.70 -10.94 -28.97
N GLU A 65 -11.39 -11.44 -27.78
CA GLU A 65 -12.07 -10.93 -26.58
C GLU A 65 -11.57 -9.52 -26.26
N LYS A 66 -12.34 -8.53 -26.74
CA LYS A 66 -11.92 -7.12 -26.84
C LYS A 66 -12.15 -6.29 -25.58
N THR A 67 -12.84 -6.77 -24.55
CA THR A 67 -13.29 -5.90 -23.44
C THR A 67 -12.58 -6.23 -22.14
N THR A 68 -12.86 -7.37 -21.49
CA THR A 68 -12.40 -7.62 -20.12
C THR A 68 -10.87 -7.58 -19.95
N LEU A 69 -10.12 -8.25 -20.84
CA LEU A 69 -8.67 -8.25 -20.77
C LEU A 69 -8.03 -6.96 -21.30
N LYS A 70 -8.71 -6.22 -22.18
CA LYS A 70 -8.27 -4.87 -22.57
C LYS A 70 -8.45 -3.88 -21.42
N ASP A 71 -9.50 -4.04 -20.63
CA ASP A 71 -9.76 -3.21 -19.46
C ASP A 71 -8.62 -3.38 -18.44
N VAL A 72 -8.05 -4.58 -18.29
CA VAL A 72 -6.86 -4.78 -17.43
C VAL A 72 -5.67 -3.94 -17.92
N VAL A 73 -5.40 -3.94 -19.23
CA VAL A 73 -4.30 -3.15 -19.81
C VAL A 73 -4.58 -1.66 -19.67
N ALA A 74 -5.81 -1.21 -19.93
CA ALA A 74 -6.22 0.18 -19.79
C ALA A 74 -6.12 0.66 -18.33
N LEU A 75 -6.58 -0.15 -17.38
CA LEU A 75 -6.47 0.14 -15.94
C LEU A 75 -5.02 0.15 -15.50
N ARG A 76 -4.17 -0.74 -16.01
CA ARG A 76 -2.74 -0.72 -15.69
C ARG A 76 -2.07 0.55 -16.20
N ASN A 77 -2.33 0.94 -17.45
CA ASN A 77 -1.81 2.20 -18.00
C ASN A 77 -2.28 3.40 -17.18
N LYS A 78 -3.54 3.40 -16.74
CA LYS A 78 -4.08 4.42 -15.84
C LYS A 78 -3.36 4.43 -14.48
N ALA A 79 -3.09 3.26 -13.91
CA ALA A 79 -2.38 3.14 -12.64
C ALA A 79 -0.95 3.67 -12.73
N GLU A 80 -0.21 3.36 -13.80
CA GLU A 80 1.13 3.87 -14.02
C GLU A 80 1.15 5.38 -14.28
N ALA A 81 0.24 5.90 -15.10
CA ALA A 81 0.12 7.34 -15.32
C ALA A 81 -0.20 8.10 -14.02
N ALA A 82 -1.09 7.55 -13.19
CA ALA A 82 -1.41 8.12 -11.88
C ALA A 82 -0.21 8.06 -10.93
N LYS A 83 0.59 6.99 -10.97
CA LYS A 83 1.84 6.85 -10.20
C LYS A 83 2.86 7.92 -10.60
N GLU A 84 3.06 8.15 -11.89
CA GLU A 84 3.96 9.19 -12.41
C GLU A 84 3.50 10.60 -12.03
N ALA A 85 2.19 10.84 -12.03
CA ALA A 85 1.59 12.10 -11.60
C ALA A 85 1.57 12.30 -10.07
N GLY A 86 1.99 11.30 -9.28
CA GLY A 86 1.92 11.33 -7.82
C GLY A 86 0.49 11.23 -7.26
N ASN A 87 -0.49 10.83 -8.08
CA ASN A 87 -1.88 10.66 -7.68
C ASN A 87 -2.15 9.25 -7.15
N GLU A 88 -1.78 8.99 -5.89
CA GLU A 88 -1.92 7.66 -5.29
C GLU A 88 -3.38 7.20 -5.20
N LYS A 89 -4.34 8.10 -4.99
CA LYS A 89 -5.76 7.74 -4.91
C LYS A 89 -6.26 7.15 -6.23
N GLU A 90 -5.94 7.81 -7.35
CA GLU A 90 -6.32 7.32 -8.67
C GLU A 90 -5.59 6.02 -9.04
N ARG A 91 -4.31 5.92 -8.68
CA ARG A 91 -3.54 4.69 -8.83
C ARG A 91 -4.20 3.52 -8.12
N ILE A 92 -4.53 3.68 -6.84
CA ILE A 92 -5.21 2.65 -6.04
C ILE A 92 -6.54 2.27 -6.69
N ALA A 93 -7.35 3.26 -7.08
CA ALA A 93 -8.65 3.00 -7.71
C ALA A 93 -8.54 2.18 -9.01
N ALA A 94 -7.51 2.42 -9.82
CA ALA A 94 -7.23 1.65 -11.02
C ALA A 94 -6.79 0.21 -10.69
N GLU A 95 -5.88 0.03 -9.72
CA GLU A 95 -5.41 -1.29 -9.30
C GLU A 95 -6.52 -2.13 -8.64
N GLU A 96 -7.46 -1.51 -7.92
CA GLU A 96 -8.67 -2.17 -7.40
C GLU A 96 -9.63 -2.57 -8.53
N GLY A 97 -9.66 -1.80 -9.62
CA GLY A 97 -10.39 -2.18 -10.83
C GLY A 97 -9.88 -3.50 -11.40
N ILE A 98 -8.56 -3.71 -11.43
CA ILE A 98 -7.96 -4.96 -11.88
C ILE A 98 -8.29 -6.11 -10.91
N SER A 99 -8.26 -5.86 -9.59
CA SER A 99 -8.68 -6.88 -8.59
C SER A 99 -10.13 -7.32 -8.79
N ARG A 100 -11.03 -6.40 -9.15
CA ARG A 100 -12.43 -6.74 -9.48
C ARG A 100 -12.52 -7.63 -10.72
N ILE A 101 -11.75 -7.33 -11.77
CA ILE A 101 -11.68 -8.18 -12.97
C ILE A 101 -11.15 -9.57 -12.61
N ALA A 102 -10.09 -9.64 -11.81
CA ALA A 102 -9.52 -10.90 -11.33
C ALA A 102 -10.57 -11.77 -10.61
N SER A 103 -11.39 -11.17 -9.76
CA SER A 103 -12.45 -11.89 -9.04
C SER A 103 -13.57 -12.43 -9.94
N GLY A 104 -13.85 -11.74 -11.05
CA GLY A 104 -14.87 -12.12 -12.04
C GLY A 104 -14.36 -13.07 -13.13
N LEU A 105 -13.05 -13.37 -13.16
CA LEU A 105 -12.42 -14.10 -14.27
C LEU A 105 -13.00 -15.51 -14.47
N ASN A 106 -13.41 -16.18 -13.39
CA ASN A 106 -14.10 -17.47 -13.44
C ASN A 106 -15.37 -17.44 -14.30
N VAL A 107 -16.17 -16.39 -14.16
CA VAL A 107 -17.45 -16.25 -14.88
C VAL A 107 -17.23 -16.06 -16.38
N VAL A 108 -16.15 -15.36 -16.75
CA VAL A 108 -15.77 -15.18 -18.16
C VAL A 108 -15.42 -16.53 -18.78
N PHE A 109 -14.62 -17.35 -18.11
CA PHE A 109 -14.21 -18.66 -18.66
C PHE A 109 -15.32 -19.71 -18.71
N GLU A 110 -16.42 -19.56 -17.96
CA GLU A 110 -17.59 -20.42 -18.12
C GLU A 110 -18.23 -20.32 -19.51
N GLN A 111 -18.08 -19.16 -20.16
CA GLN A 111 -18.61 -18.92 -21.50
C GLN A 111 -17.73 -19.55 -22.60
N TYR A 112 -16.53 -20.03 -22.25
CA TYR A 112 -15.54 -20.57 -23.19
C TYR A 112 -15.03 -21.95 -22.73
N PRO A 113 -15.76 -23.03 -23.07
CA PRO A 113 -15.42 -24.40 -22.65
C PRO A 113 -13.99 -24.83 -22.98
N ASP A 114 -13.45 -24.40 -24.12
CA ASP A 114 -12.09 -24.72 -24.56
C ASP A 114 -11.03 -24.08 -23.66
N LEU A 115 -11.26 -22.85 -23.18
CA LEU A 115 -10.39 -22.18 -22.20
C LEU A 115 -10.48 -22.85 -20.84
N LYS A 116 -11.70 -23.24 -20.43
CA LYS A 116 -11.95 -23.94 -19.18
C LYS A 116 -11.23 -25.29 -19.11
N ALA A 117 -11.04 -25.96 -20.25
CA ALA A 117 -10.30 -27.22 -20.34
C ALA A 117 -8.78 -27.03 -20.49
N SER A 118 -8.31 -25.80 -20.74
CA SER A 118 -6.89 -25.53 -20.96
C SER A 118 -6.11 -25.51 -19.64
N GLN A 119 -5.26 -26.52 -19.44
CA GLN A 119 -4.43 -26.63 -18.24
C GLN A 119 -3.55 -25.39 -17.99
N ASN A 120 -3.06 -24.74 -19.06
CA ASN A 120 -2.26 -23.52 -18.95
C ASN A 120 -3.09 -22.34 -18.44
N VAL A 121 -4.35 -22.21 -18.87
CA VAL A 121 -5.26 -21.13 -18.44
C VAL A 121 -5.64 -21.32 -16.98
N ILE A 122 -5.92 -22.57 -16.57
CA ILE A 122 -6.21 -22.91 -15.17
C ILE A 122 -5.02 -22.53 -14.26
N GLN A 123 -3.80 -22.89 -14.64
CA GLN A 123 -2.60 -22.54 -13.86
C GLN A 123 -2.41 -21.02 -13.72
N LEU A 124 -2.61 -20.26 -14.80
CA LEU A 124 -2.50 -18.80 -14.77
C LEU A 124 -3.60 -18.17 -13.90
N GLN A 125 -4.80 -18.72 -13.93
CA GLN A 125 -5.88 -18.28 -13.04
C GLN A 125 -5.56 -18.53 -11.57
N GLU A 126 -5.05 -19.71 -11.24
CA GLU A 126 -4.59 -20.01 -9.87
C GLU A 126 -3.46 -19.06 -9.45
N GLU A 127 -2.53 -18.73 -10.36
CA GLU A 127 -1.49 -17.75 -10.09
C GLU A 127 -2.06 -16.34 -9.85
N ILE A 128 -3.08 -15.91 -10.61
CA ILE A 128 -3.81 -14.66 -10.36
C ILE A 128 -4.41 -14.65 -8.95
N VAL A 129 -5.15 -15.71 -8.57
CA VAL A 129 -5.72 -15.81 -7.22
C VAL A 129 -4.64 -15.77 -6.14
N ASN A 130 -3.53 -16.48 -6.34
CA ASN A 130 -2.41 -16.49 -5.41
C ASN A 130 -1.74 -15.11 -5.30
N THR A 131 -1.64 -14.35 -6.40
CA THR A 131 -1.11 -12.98 -6.38
C THR A 131 -2.06 -12.02 -5.70
N GLU A 132 -3.38 -12.12 -5.92
CA GLU A 132 -4.40 -11.32 -5.20
C GLU A 132 -4.36 -11.57 -3.69
N ASN A 133 -4.23 -12.83 -3.26
CA ASN A 133 -4.12 -13.17 -1.85
C ASN A 133 -2.87 -12.54 -1.21
N LYS A 134 -1.70 -12.67 -1.86
CA LYS A 134 -0.45 -12.04 -1.39
C LYS A 134 -0.54 -10.52 -1.38
N LEU A 135 -1.18 -9.95 -2.40
CA LEU A 135 -1.41 -8.53 -2.51
C LEU A 135 -2.31 -8.04 -1.36
N SER A 136 -3.37 -8.77 -1.00
CA SER A 136 -4.22 -8.46 0.16
C SER A 136 -3.42 -8.40 1.46
N TYR A 137 -2.57 -9.39 1.72
CA TYR A 137 -1.70 -9.38 2.90
C TYR A 137 -0.70 -8.21 2.90
N ALA A 138 -0.13 -7.88 1.73
CA ALA A 138 0.78 -6.74 1.60
C ALA A 138 0.07 -5.40 1.86
N LYS A 139 -1.18 -5.23 1.37
CA LYS A 139 -2.03 -4.07 1.64
C LYS A 139 -2.34 -3.93 3.13
N GLN A 140 -2.68 -5.03 3.79
CA GLN A 140 -2.90 -5.05 5.24
C GLN A 140 -1.63 -4.65 6.00
N ALA A 141 -0.49 -5.26 5.71
CA ALA A 141 0.77 -4.95 6.38
C ALA A 141 1.21 -3.49 6.21
N TYR A 142 0.94 -2.91 5.03
CA TYR A 142 1.12 -1.48 4.77
C TYR A 142 0.18 -0.63 5.65
N ASN A 143 -1.12 -0.89 5.65
CA ASN A 143 -2.07 -0.14 6.49
C ASN A 143 -1.73 -0.25 7.99
N ASP A 144 -1.33 -1.43 8.46
CA ASP A 144 -0.92 -1.63 9.85
C ASP A 144 0.37 -0.83 10.20
N SER A 145 1.30 -0.65 9.25
CA SER A 145 2.48 0.20 9.47
C SER A 145 2.12 1.68 9.47
N LEU A 146 1.18 2.11 8.63
CA LEU A 146 0.61 3.46 8.66
C LEU A 146 -0.02 3.75 10.02
N GLU A 147 -0.82 2.84 10.55
CA GLU A 147 -1.47 3.02 11.86
C GLU A 147 -0.48 3.12 13.01
N ARG A 148 0.52 2.24 13.03
CA ARG A 148 1.60 2.30 14.03
C ARG A 148 2.37 3.61 13.98
N TYR A 149 2.66 4.11 12.78
CA TYR A 149 3.30 5.40 12.59
C TYR A 149 2.39 6.55 13.02
N ASN A 150 1.12 6.57 12.60
CA ASN A 150 0.16 7.61 12.94
C ASN A 150 -0.09 7.68 14.45
N ALA A 151 -0.26 6.53 15.11
CA ALA A 151 -0.38 6.47 16.56
C ALA A 151 0.86 7.05 17.25
N LYS A 152 2.07 6.65 16.80
CA LYS A 152 3.33 7.15 17.37
C LYS A 152 3.56 8.63 17.08
N LYS A 153 3.18 9.12 15.89
CA LYS A 153 3.25 10.53 15.47
C LYS A 153 2.38 11.42 16.36
N LYS A 154 1.18 10.94 16.72
CA LYS A 154 0.19 11.65 17.54
C LYS A 154 0.43 11.54 19.05
N SER A 155 1.25 10.60 19.52
CA SER A 155 1.57 10.47 20.94
C SER A 155 2.17 11.75 21.52
N PHE A 156 1.80 12.08 22.76
CA PHE A 156 2.11 13.38 23.39
C PHE A 156 3.58 13.79 23.25
N PHE A 157 4.51 12.94 23.70
CA PHE A 157 5.92 13.31 23.66
C PHE A 157 6.49 13.33 22.23
N GLU A 158 6.13 12.35 21.42
CA GLU A 158 6.59 12.24 20.04
C GLU A 158 6.10 13.41 19.16
N SER A 159 4.88 13.89 19.39
CA SER A 159 4.31 15.04 18.67
C SER A 159 5.13 16.31 18.84
N MET A 160 5.81 16.48 19.98
CA MET A 160 6.73 17.61 20.21
C MET A 160 7.94 17.51 19.28
N VAL A 161 8.51 16.32 19.12
CA VAL A 161 9.67 16.09 18.23
C VAL A 161 9.26 16.24 16.76
N VAL A 162 8.09 15.75 16.38
CA VAL A 162 7.51 15.94 15.04
C VAL A 162 7.36 17.44 14.73
N SER A 163 6.86 18.23 15.68
CA SER A 163 6.69 19.68 15.52
C SER A 163 8.01 20.42 15.32
N ILE A 164 9.12 19.92 15.87
CA ILE A 164 10.47 20.49 15.67
C ILE A 164 11.03 20.11 14.29
N PHE A 165 10.72 18.91 13.78
CA PHE A 165 11.24 18.39 12.50
C PHE A 165 10.14 18.00 11.50
N PRO A 166 9.20 18.91 11.15
CA PRO A 166 8.00 18.55 10.39
C PRO A 166 8.34 18.06 8.98
N SER A 167 9.31 18.69 8.30
CA SER A 167 9.70 18.31 6.93
C SER A 167 10.21 16.87 6.80
N LYS A 168 10.73 16.28 7.89
CA LYS A 168 11.26 14.92 7.92
C LYS A 168 10.28 13.93 8.56
N LEU A 169 9.56 14.36 9.60
CA LEU A 169 8.79 13.46 10.47
C LEU A 169 7.28 13.59 10.31
N ASP A 170 6.77 14.67 9.74
CA ASP A 170 5.34 14.83 9.45
C ASP A 170 5.09 14.42 7.99
N LYS A 171 4.84 13.12 7.80
CA LYS A 171 4.50 12.54 6.51
C LYS A 171 3.06 12.09 6.54
N ASP A 172 2.39 12.27 5.41
CA ASP A 172 1.06 11.76 5.17
C ASP A 172 1.13 10.70 4.09
N PHE A 173 0.61 9.52 4.42
CA PHE A 173 0.57 8.38 3.54
C PHE A 173 -0.89 8.05 3.23
N THR A 174 -1.18 7.72 1.98
CA THR A 174 -2.51 7.29 1.58
C THR A 174 -2.72 5.85 2.01
N TYR A 175 -3.81 5.56 2.71
CA TYR A 175 -4.23 4.22 3.05
C TYR A 175 -4.63 3.42 1.80
N TRP A 176 -4.38 2.12 1.82
CA TRP A 176 -4.78 1.22 0.74
C TRP A 176 -6.15 0.59 1.03
N SER A 177 -7.11 0.68 0.10
CA SER A 177 -8.43 0.03 0.17
C SER A 177 -9.23 0.26 1.47
N LEU A 178 -9.06 1.41 2.13
CA LEU A 178 -9.95 1.84 3.22
C LEU A 178 -10.90 2.91 2.70
N PRO A 179 -12.22 2.76 2.90
CA PRO A 179 -13.16 3.81 2.52
C PRO A 179 -12.93 5.06 3.40
N GLU A 180 -13.15 6.25 2.82
CA GLU A 180 -12.75 7.54 3.42
C GLU A 180 -13.40 7.80 4.78
N ASP A 181 -14.61 7.25 5.01
CA ASP A 181 -15.33 7.28 6.28
C ASP A 181 -14.59 6.55 7.40
N GLN A 182 -13.99 5.39 7.10
CA GLN A 182 -13.20 4.63 8.07
C GLN A 182 -11.84 5.28 8.34
N ILE A 183 -11.26 5.97 7.36
CA ILE A 183 -10.04 6.75 7.55
C ILE A 183 -10.33 7.91 8.51
N GLN A 184 -11.39 8.69 8.26
CA GLN A 184 -11.80 9.78 9.17
C GLN A 184 -12.11 9.29 10.58
N ALA A 185 -12.88 8.20 10.72
CA ALA A 185 -13.19 7.65 12.04
C ALA A 185 -11.93 7.23 12.83
N ARG A 186 -10.89 6.74 12.16
CA ARG A 186 -9.59 6.38 12.77
C ARG A 186 -8.73 7.61 13.06
N GLU A 187 -8.77 8.62 12.20
CA GLU A 187 -7.98 9.84 12.35
C GLU A 187 -8.53 10.79 13.42
N ASP A 188 -9.85 10.89 13.53
CA ASP A 188 -10.58 11.73 14.48
C ASP A 188 -10.67 11.10 15.88
N TYR A 189 -10.17 9.86 16.04
CA TYR A 189 -10.12 9.21 17.34
C TYR A 189 -9.23 10.03 18.31
N THR A 190 -9.91 10.73 19.21
CA THR A 190 -9.32 11.46 20.32
C THR A 190 -9.72 10.76 21.60
N VAL A 191 -8.74 10.49 22.46
CA VAL A 191 -9.02 9.98 23.81
C VAL A 191 -9.68 11.13 24.57
N LYS A 192 -10.99 11.02 24.81
CA LYS A 192 -11.69 11.95 25.71
C LYS A 192 -11.13 11.72 27.11
N LEU A 193 -10.45 12.74 27.64
CA LEU A 193 -9.94 12.82 29.00
C LEU A 193 -11.10 12.99 30.00
#